data_AF-A0A970JA29-F1
#
_entry.id   AF-A0A970JA29-F1
#
_cell.length_a   1.000
_cell.length_b   1.000
_cell.length_c   1.000
_cell.angle_alpha   90.00
_cell.angle_beta   90.00
_cell.angle_gamma   90.00
#
_symmetry.space_group_name_H-M   'P 1'
#
loop_
_entity.id
_entity.type
_entity.pdbx_description
1 polymer ?
#
loop_
_entity_poly.entity_id
_entity_poly.type
_entity_poly.pdbx_seq_one_letter_code
_entity_poly.pdbx_strand_id
1 'polypeptide(L)' 'MKHSFEYIITYVTPAGKRAGIYKSMQKEELDTLLQKLQVEGCTVEKVEIIRRCQPHCP' A
#
# COMPACT_ATOMS: atom_id res chain seq x y z
N MET A 1 -7.44 -19.43 -2.88
CA MET A 1 -7.54 -18.30 -3.84
C MET A 1 -6.86 -17.09 -3.21
N LYS A 2 -5.72 -16.63 -3.73
CA LYS A 2 -5.02 -15.45 -3.20
C LYS A 2 -5.61 -14.21 -3.90
N HIS A 3 -6.38 -13.41 -3.17
CA HIS A 3 -6.94 -12.17 -3.68
C HIS A 3 -5.86 -11.09 -3.63
N SER A 4 -5.45 -10.59 -4.79
CA SER A 4 -4.58 -9.41 -4.89
C SER A 4 -5.45 -8.17 -4.98
N PHE A 5 -5.04 -7.10 -4.30
CA PHE A 5 -5.73 -5.82 -4.32
C PHE A 5 -4.76 -4.76 -4.81
N GLU A 6 -5.28 -3.78 -5.54
CA GLU A 6 -4.53 -2.59 -5.94
C GLU A 6 -4.62 -1.56 -4.82
N TYR A 7 -3.47 -1.20 -4.23
CA TYR A 7 -3.39 -0.21 -3.17
C TYR A 7 -2.70 1.07 -3.64
N ILE A 8 -3.22 2.21 -3.19
CA ILE A 8 -2.48 3.48 -3.09
C ILE A 8 -2.14 3.71 -1.63
N ILE A 9 -0.86 3.93 -1.35
CA ILE A 9 -0.36 4.29 -0.02
C ILE A 9 0.31 5.64 -0.13
N THR A 10 -0.26 6.66 0.52
CA THR A 10 0.35 7.98 0.65
C THR A 10 1.05 8.07 2.00
N TYR A 11 2.31 8.47 2.01
CA TYR A 11 3.12 8.61 3.21
C TYR A 11 4.05 9.82 3.12
N VAL A 12 4.48 10.30 4.28
CA VAL A 12 5.45 11.39 4.43
C VAL A 12 6.75 10.80 4.97
N THR A 13 7.85 11.09 4.31
CA THR A 13 9.19 10.66 4.75
C THR A 13 9.64 11.46 5.97
N PRO A 14 10.65 11.00 6.73
CA PRO A 14 11.24 11.76 7.84
C PRO A 14 11.74 13.16 7.42
N ALA A 15 12.10 13.33 6.14
CA ALA A 15 12.51 14.61 5.57
C ALA A 15 11.33 15.55 5.24
N GLY A 16 10.09 15.18 5.61
CA GLY A 16 8.88 15.96 5.35
C GLY A 16 8.38 15.90 3.91
N LYS A 17 8.89 14.98 3.08
CA LYS A 17 8.45 14.83 1.68
C LYS A 17 7.29 13.85 1.59
N ARG A 18 6.21 14.26 0.95
CA ARG A 18 5.08 13.38 0.64
C ARG A 18 5.39 12.52 -0.57
N ALA A 19 5.12 11.22 -0.48
CA ALA A 19 5.29 10.22 -1.52
C ALA A 19 4.07 9.30 -1.59
N GLY A 20 3.90 8.63 -2.73
CA GLY A 20 2.81 7.70 -2.97
C GLY A 20 3.32 6.41 -3.61
N ILE A 21 2.90 5.26 -3.09
CA ILE A 21 3.12 3.95 -3.70
C ILE A 21 1.80 3.47 -4.29
N TYR A 22 1.81 3.16 -5.58
CA TYR A 22 0.71 2.48 -6.25
C TYR A 22 1.17 1.08 -6.66
N LYS A 23 0.59 0.04 -6.06
CA LYS A 23 1.00 -1.33 -6.34
C LYS A 23 -0.11 -2.35 -6.04
N SER A 24 -0.25 -3.33 -6.94
CA SER A 24 -0.98 -4.57 -6.68
C SER A 24 -0.20 -5.46 -5.73
N MET A 25 -0.76 -5.77 -4.58
CA MET A 25 -0.13 -6.69 -3.63
C MET A 25 -1.17 -7.44 -2.79
N GLN A 26 -0.72 -8.50 -2.11
CA GLN A 26 -1.55 -9.19 -1.13
C GLN A 26 -1.57 -8.42 0.19
N LYS A 27 -2.54 -8.72 1.06
CA LYS A 27 -2.63 -8.09 2.39
C LYS A 27 -1.34 -8.27 3.20
N GLU A 28 -0.74 -9.45 3.21
CA GLU A 28 0.54 -9.70 3.93
C GLU A 28 1.69 -8.84 3.41
N GLU A 29 1.75 -8.59 2.10
CA GLU A 29 2.76 -7.70 1.51
C GLU A 29 2.50 -6.23 1.87
N LEU A 30 1.23 -5.81 1.91
CA LEU A 30 0.86 -4.49 2.40
C LEU A 30 1.29 -4.31 3.86
N ASP A 31 0.95 -5.24 4.75
CA ASP A 31 1.34 -5.20 6.16
C ASP A 31 2.87 -5.09 6.31
N THR A 32 3.61 -5.88 5.54
CA THR A 32 5.08 -5.82 5.51
C THR A 32 5.59 -4.45 5.04
N LEU A 33 4.98 -3.88 4.02
CA LEU A 33 5.35 -2.56 3.50
C LEU A 33 5.06 -1.45 4.51
N LEU A 34 3.90 -1.48 5.18
CA LEU A 34 3.54 -0.50 6.20
C LEU A 34 4.50 -0.56 7.40
N GLN A 35 4.87 -1.77 7.83
CA GLN A 35 5.89 -1.94 8.87
C GLN A 35 7.25 -1.38 8.46
N LYS A 36 7.71 -1.63 7.23
CA LYS A 36 8.95 -1.05 6.72
C LYS A 36 8.92 0.47 6.73
N LEU A 37 7.85 1.08 6.20
CA LEU A 37 7.67 2.53 6.20
C LEU A 37 7.73 3.09 7.63
N GLN A 38 7.10 2.43 8.60
CA GLN A 38 7.14 2.84 10.00
C GLN A 38 8.56 2.75 10.59
N VAL A 39 9.30 1.66 10.32
CA VAL A 39 10.69 1.47 10.78
C VAL A 39 11.64 2.50 10.15
N GLU A 40 11.39 2.89 8.90
CA GLU A 40 12.13 3.95 8.20
C GLU A 40 11.76 5.36 8.69
N GLY A 41 10.83 5.49 9.65
CA GLY A 41 10.35 6.77 10.18
C GLY A 41 9.39 7.51 9.24
N CYS A 42 8.87 6.83 8.22
CA CYS A 42 7.82 7.39 7.37
C CYS A 42 6.47 7.35 8.11
N THR A 43 5.68 8.41 7.95
CA THR A 43 4.31 8.48 8.47
C THR A 43 3.33 8.20 7.35
N VAL A 44 2.55 7.12 7.47
CA VAL A 44 1.50 6.79 6.49
C VAL A 44 0.31 7.71 6.73
N GLU A 45 -0.06 8.50 5.72
CA GLU A 45 -1.21 9.41 5.78
C GLU A 45 -2.50 8.73 5.32
N LYS A 46 -2.42 7.93 4.25
CA LYS A 46 -3.60 7.32 3.63
C LYS A 46 -3.27 5.99 2.98
N VAL A 47 -4.16 5.02 3.14
CA VAL A 47 -4.13 3.74 2.41
C VAL A 47 -5.50 3.55 1.77
N GLU A 48 -5.55 3.46 0.44
CA GLU A 48 -6.76 3.26 -0.34
C GLU A 48 -6.65 2.00 -1.18
N ILE A 49 -7.77 1.28 -1.33
CA ILE A 49 -7.87 0.16 -2.25
C ILE A 49 -8.57 0.68 -3.51
N ILE A 50 -7.87 0.70 -4.64
CA ILE A 50 -8.47 1.15 -5.90
C ILE A 50 -9.30 0.05 -6.54
N ARG A 51 -8.78 -1.18 -6.55
CA ARG A 51 -9.44 -2.31 -7.21
C ARG A 51 -9.30 -3.59 -6.39
N ARG A 52 -10.43 -4.26 -6.24
CA ARG A 52 -10.48 -5.70 -5.99
C ARG A 52 -10.37 -6.38 -7.34
N CYS A 53 -9.24 -7.02 -7.64
CA CYS A 53 -9.23 -8.01 -8.71
C CYS A 53 -10.14 -9.15 -8.27
N GLN A 54 -11.41 -9.09 -8.66
CA GLN A 54 -12.28 -10.25 -8.61
C GLN A 54 -11.79 -11.24 -9.68
N PRO A 55 -11.78 -12.55 -9.41
CA PRO A 55 -11.31 -13.57 -10.36
C PRO A 55 -12.18 -13.73 -11.63
N HIS A 56 -13.17 -12.87 -11.84
CA HIS A 56 -14.00 -12.80 -13.03
C HIS A 56 -14.00 -11.37 -13.59
N CYS A 57 -13.00 -11.04 -14.41
CA CYS A 57 -13.22 -10.05 -15.46
C CYS A 57 -13.66 -10.83 -16.71
N PRO A 58 -14.86 -10.57 -17.28
CA PRO A 58 -15.25 -11.08 -18.59
C PRO A 58 -14.41 -10.48 -19.73
#